data_AF-A0A960H876-F1
#
_entry.id   AF-A0A960H876-F1
#
_cell.length_a   1.000
_cell.length_b   1.000
_cell.length_c   1.000
_cell.angle_alpha   90.00
_cell.angle_beta   90.00
_cell.angle_gamma   90.00
#
_symmetry.space_group_name_H-M   'P 1'
#
loop_
_entity.id
_entity.type
_entity.pdbx_description
1 polymer ?
#
loop_
_entity_poly.entity_id
_entity_poly.type
_entity_poly.pdbx_seq_one_letter_code
_entity_poly.pdbx_strand_id
1 'polypeptide(L)' 'YFGPILAVHVYPDEKFDDIIDVVDGGSKYALTGAVIADDRAAVQTAAERLRFAAGNFYVNDKP' A
#
# COMPACT_ATOMS: atom_id res chain seq x y z
N TYR A 1 11.47 -0.07 17.00
CA TYR A 1 10.73 0.58 18.10
C TYR A 1 9.25 0.27 17.94
N PHE A 2 8.50 0.21 19.04
CA PHE A 2 7.03 0.07 19.05
C PHE A 2 6.44 1.23 19.85
N GLY A 3 5.41 1.88 19.32
CA GLY A 3 4.77 3.05 19.90
C GLY A 3 3.76 3.68 18.92
N PRO A 4 2.98 4.67 19.34
CA PRO A 4 1.96 5.33 18.51
C PRO A 4 2.59 6.30 17.50
N ILE A 5 3.37 5.78 16.57
CA ILE A 5 4.11 6.55 15.57
C ILE A 5 3.49 6.28 14.20
N LEU A 6 2.97 7.33 13.56
CA LEU A 6 2.45 7.28 12.20
C LEU A 6 3.24 8.26 11.32
N ALA A 7 3.82 7.74 10.24
CA ALA A 7 4.44 8.55 9.20
C ALA A 7 3.49 8.67 8.01
N VAL A 8 3.37 9.87 7.45
CA VAL A 8 2.51 10.16 6.29
C VAL A 8 3.37 10.72 5.17
N HIS A 9 3.17 10.20 3.97
CA HIS A 9 3.79 10.71 2.75
C HIS A 9 2.70 11.09 1.75
N VAL A 10 2.70 12.35 1.29
CA VAL A 10 1.76 12.86 0.28
C VAL A 10 2.45 12.81 -1.08
N TYR A 11 1.77 12.25 -2.07
CA TYR A 11 2.21 12.17 -3.46
C TYR A 11 1.14 12.77 -4.38
N PRO A 12 1.51 13.30 -5.57
CA PRO A 12 0.55 13.73 -6.58
C PRO A 12 -0.23 12.54 -7.15
N ASP A 13 -1.53 12.70 -7.42
CA ASP A 13 -2.42 11.63 -7.88
C ASP A 13 -1.89 10.90 -9.12
N GLU A 14 -1.29 11.63 -10.06
CA GLU A 14 -0.71 11.06 -11.29
C GLU A 14 0.51 10.16 -11.06
N LYS A 15 1.05 10.12 -9.83
CA LYS A 15 2.20 9.29 -9.43
C LYS A 15 1.79 8.01 -8.69
N PHE A 16 0.53 7.61 -8.77
CA PHE A 16 0.05 6.38 -8.12
C PHE A 16 0.87 5.14 -8.49
N ASP A 17 1.20 4.96 -9.77
CA ASP A 17 1.99 3.79 -10.20
C ASP A 17 3.41 3.84 -9.64
N ASP A 18 4.05 5.02 -9.65
CA ASP A 18 5.39 5.20 -9.08
C ASP A 18 5.42 4.90 -7.57
N ILE A 19 4.37 5.30 -6.85
CA ILE A 19 4.33 5.09 -5.39
C ILE A 19 4.11 3.63 -5.02
N ILE A 20 3.38 2.87 -5.84
CA ILE A 20 3.24 1.43 -5.62
C ILE A 20 4.60 0.74 -5.69
N ASP A 21 5.44 1.10 -6.66
CA ASP A 21 6.77 0.50 -6.82
C ASP A 21 7.70 0.86 -5.65
N VAL A 22 7.56 2.08 -5.10
CA VAL A 22 8.27 2.48 -3.86
C VAL A 22 7.80 1.65 -2.66
N VAL A 23 6.49 1.40 -2.52
CA VAL A 23 5.94 0.60 -1.42
C VAL A 23 6.45 -0.85 -1.50
N ASP A 24 6.39 -1.48 -2.67
CA ASP A 24 6.89 -2.85 -2.88
C ASP A 24 8.40 -2.97 -2.57
N GLY A 25 9.20 -2.02 -3.05
CA GLY A 25 10.64 -2.00 -2.75
C GLY A 25 10.98 -1.79 -1.27
N GLY A 26 10.09 -1.15 -0.51
CA GLY A 26 10.28 -0.81 0.90
C GLY A 26 9.68 -1.81 1.90
N SER A 27 8.97 -2.84 1.46
CA SER A 27 8.05 -3.61 2.31
C SER A 27 8.64 -4.88 2.93
N LYS A 28 9.96 -5.05 2.98
CA LYS A 28 10.62 -6.27 3.52
C LYS A 28 10.10 -6.73 4.90
N TYR A 29 9.60 -5.80 5.71
CA TYR A 29 9.09 -6.07 7.06
C TYR A 29 7.58 -5.84 7.21
N ALA A 30 6.83 -5.65 6.11
CA ALA A 30 5.39 -5.42 6.17
C ALA A 30 4.64 -6.73 6.46
N LEU A 31 3.90 -6.73 7.57
CA LEU A 31 3.02 -7.84 7.96
C LEU A 31 1.65 -7.71 7.29
N THR A 32 1.07 -6.51 7.35
CA THR A 32 -0.22 -6.18 6.77
C THR A 32 -0.13 -4.94 5.88
N GLY A 33 -0.97 -4.87 4.85
CA GLY A 33 -1.09 -3.74 3.94
C GLY A 33 -2.54 -3.50 3.54
N ALA A 34 -2.89 -2.26 3.20
CA ALA A 34 -4.22 -1.93 2.72
C ALA A 34 -4.17 -0.93 1.58
N VAL A 35 -5.13 -1.04 0.66
CA VAL A 35 -5.47 0.01 -0.32
C VAL A 35 -6.87 0.53 -0.03
N ILE A 36 -7.03 1.86 -0.03
CA ILE A 36 -8.32 2.52 0.12
C ILE A 36 -8.63 3.21 -1.21
N ALA A 37 -9.56 2.66 -1.98
CA ALA A 37 -9.96 3.17 -3.28
C ALA A 37 -11.34 2.62 -3.68
N ASP A 38 -12.15 3.47 -4.31
CA ASP A 38 -13.40 3.07 -4.96
C ASP A 38 -13.20 2.72 -6.45
N ASP A 39 -12.11 3.19 -7.06
CA ASP A 39 -11.73 2.80 -8.43
C ASP A 39 -11.22 1.36 -8.45
N ARG A 40 -11.94 0.50 -9.17
CA ARG A 40 -11.61 -0.91 -9.32
C ARG A 40 -10.29 -1.14 -10.05
N ALA A 41 -9.89 -0.26 -10.97
CA ALA A 41 -8.61 -0.37 -11.65
C ALA A 41 -7.46 -0.13 -10.65
N ALA A 42 -7.59 0.90 -9.81
CA ALA A 42 -6.60 1.18 -8.76
C ALA A 42 -6.49 0.03 -7.74
N VAL A 43 -7.63 -0.54 -7.32
CA VAL A 43 -7.64 -1.72 -6.43
C VAL A 43 -6.95 -2.91 -7.08
N GLN A 44 -7.24 -3.19 -8.35
CA GLN A 44 -6.63 -4.31 -9.07
C GLN A 44 -5.12 -4.12 -9.21
N THR A 45 -4.67 -2.94 -9.63
CA THR A 45 -3.24 -2.61 -9.76
C THR A 45 -2.50 -2.80 -8.42
N ALA A 46 -3.06 -2.28 -7.32
CA ALA A 46 -2.46 -2.44 -6.00
C ALA A 46 -2.40 -3.91 -5.55
N ALA A 47 -3.48 -4.67 -5.73
CA ALA A 47 -3.53 -6.08 -5.35
C ALA A 47 -2.53 -6.95 -6.14
N GLU A 48 -2.32 -6.64 -7.41
CA GLU A 48 -1.37 -7.38 -8.27
C GLU A 48 0.08 -7.01 -7.94
N ARG A 49 0.40 -5.71 -7.88
CA ARG A 49 1.77 -5.24 -7.66
C ARG A 49 2.26 -5.45 -6.23
N LEU A 50 1.38 -5.31 -5.23
CA LEU A 50 1.74 -5.49 -3.82
C LEU A 50 1.53 -6.92 -3.30
N ARG A 51 1.28 -7.88 -4.20
CA ARG A 51 1.00 -9.29 -3.85
C ARG A 51 2.07 -9.94 -2.97
N PHE A 52 3.33 -9.57 -3.17
CA PHE A 52 4.47 -10.09 -2.42
C PHE A 52 4.97 -9.11 -1.36
N ALA A 53 4.34 -7.94 -1.25
CA ALA A 53 4.77 -6.88 -0.37
C ALA A 53 4.31 -7.11 1.08
N ALA A 54 3.18 -7.80 1.31
CA ALA A 54 2.63 -8.05 2.64
C ALA A 54 1.98 -9.45 2.75
N GLY A 55 1.90 -9.98 3.98
CA GLY A 55 1.28 -11.28 4.24
C GLY A 55 -0.25 -11.26 4.19
N ASN A 56 -0.87 -10.23 4.79
CA ASN A 56 -2.31 -9.98 4.71
C ASN A 56 -2.57 -8.64 4.01
N PHE A 57 -3.46 -8.64 3.02
CA PHE A 57 -3.79 -7.46 2.22
C PHE A 57 -5.29 -7.16 2.29
N TYR A 58 -5.64 -5.90 2.54
CA TYR A 58 -7.02 -5.43 2.74
C TYR A 58 -7.42 -4.39 1.69
N VAL A 59 -8.70 -4.36 1.34
CA VAL A 59 -9.30 -3.33 0.48
C VAL A 59 -10.38 -2.63 1.28
N ASN A 60 -10.29 -1.30 1.38
CA ASN A 60 -11.27 -0.45 2.08
C ASN A 60 -11.51 -0.81 3.56
N ASP A 61 -10.47 -1.29 4.25
CA ASP A 61 -10.46 -1.49 5.70
C ASP A 61 -9.08 -1.14 6.29
N LYS A 62 -9.02 -0.94 7.61
CA LYS A 62 -7.76 -0.83 8.34
C LYS A 62 -7.05 -2.19 8.34
N PRO A 63 -5.75 -2.23 8.00
CA PRO A 63 -4.95 -3.45 8.02
C PRO A 63 -4.45 -3.84 9.41
#